data_AF-R5MHG4-F1
#
_entry.id   AF-R5MHG4-F1
#
_cell.length_a   1.000
_cell.length_b   1.000
_cell.length_c   1.000
_cell.angle_alpha   90.00
_cell.angle_beta   90.00
_cell.angle_gamma   90.00
#
_symmetry.space_group_name_H-M   'P 1'
#
loop_
_entity.id
_entity.type
_entity.pdbx_description
1 polymer ?
#
loop_
_entity_poly.entity_id
_entity_poly.type
_entity_poly.pdbx_seq_one_letter_code
_entity_poly.pdbx_strand_id
1 'polypeptide(L)'
;MQNNNFLNYLTTISDEDIRKYINSKIKYYRNTYKINKSLGVISPLKYSLPYYGFITSNIEIRYNLENDYYLVRKNNYLYEFIKYLQTNKIYNNNEAILILPVFLENYFGRKTSRLKKREDVLNKESDREIILNDIEDLKEENVSTSLEYSLMAQNILTFLGYDAIFLIGSFKKTSINDFYSFNIIMIDNNYYLFDFYNPINVYDKTGEVVSKQPYQVKINSNDIDLFLQGLRPLVLKEYKRILTNHLYQQVNTDDYRIYILNEIYN
;
A
#
# COMPACT_ATOMS: atom_id res chain seq x y z
N MET A 1 -9.41 20.47 14.72
CA MET A 1 -8.73 21.27 13.68
C MET A 1 -9.46 21.05 12.38
N GLN A 2 -9.98 22.11 11.73
CA GLN A 2 -10.59 22.00 10.41
C GLN A 2 -9.48 21.63 9.40
N ASN A 3 -9.44 20.36 8.97
CA ASN A 3 -8.53 19.88 7.94
C ASN A 3 -8.96 20.49 6.61
N ASN A 4 -8.37 21.64 6.24
CA ASN A 4 -8.36 22.08 4.84
C ASN A 4 -7.66 20.98 4.04
N ASN A 5 -8.44 20.16 3.36
CA ASN A 5 -7.93 19.05 2.57
C ASN A 5 -7.05 19.61 1.45
N PHE A 6 -5.75 19.28 1.46
CA PHE A 6 -4.80 19.67 0.39
C PHE A 6 -5.34 19.34 -1.01
N LEU A 7 -6.15 18.27 -1.13
CA LEU A 7 -6.76 17.88 -2.39
C LEU A 7 -7.65 18.97 -3.01
N ASN A 8 -8.24 19.87 -2.20
CA ASN A 8 -9.08 20.96 -2.68
C ASN A 8 -8.30 22.03 -3.46
N TYR A 9 -6.97 22.08 -3.28
CA TYR A 9 -6.10 23.06 -3.95
C TYR A 9 -5.38 22.46 -5.17
N LEU A 10 -5.64 21.19 -5.50
CA LEU A 10 -4.96 20.51 -6.60
C LEU A 10 -5.20 21.14 -7.98
N THR A 11 -6.34 21.82 -8.18
CA THR A 11 -6.67 22.43 -9.47
C THR A 11 -5.77 23.61 -9.84
N THR A 12 -5.13 24.25 -8.86
CA THR A 12 -4.40 25.52 -9.06
C THR A 12 -2.98 25.51 -8.51
N ILE A 13 -2.55 24.44 -7.81
CA ILE A 13 -1.23 24.37 -7.19
C ILE A 13 -0.12 24.12 -8.22
N SER A 14 0.98 24.86 -8.10
CA SER A 14 2.15 24.72 -8.96
C SER A 14 2.97 23.47 -8.62
N ASP A 15 3.75 22.96 -9.57
CA ASP A 15 4.64 21.81 -9.35
C ASP A 15 5.68 22.08 -8.24
N GLU A 16 6.15 23.32 -8.12
CA GLU A 16 7.07 23.74 -7.05
C GLU A 16 6.39 23.67 -5.67
N ASP A 17 5.15 24.14 -5.57
CA ASP A 17 4.40 24.12 -4.32
C ASP A 17 4.01 22.70 -3.90
N ILE A 18 3.69 21.82 -4.86
CA ILE A 18 3.49 20.39 -4.59
C ILE A 18 4.75 19.80 -3.94
N ARG A 19 5.93 20.05 -4.52
CA ARG A 19 7.20 19.52 -3.99
C ARG A 19 7.50 20.08 -2.60
N LYS A 20 7.30 21.38 -2.38
CA LYS A 20 7.45 22.02 -1.06
C LYS A 20 6.50 21.39 -0.04
N TYR A 21 5.25 21.17 -0.41
CA TYR A 21 4.25 20.54 0.46
C TYR A 21 4.64 19.11 0.83
N ILE A 22 5.01 18.26 -0.14
CA ILE A 22 5.50 16.89 0.12
C ILE A 22 6.68 16.90 1.09
N ASN A 23 7.70 17.72 0.80
CA ASN A 23 8.90 17.79 1.64
C ASN A 23 8.58 18.23 3.07
N SER A 24 7.66 19.18 3.23
CA SER A 24 7.20 19.63 4.55
C SER A 24 6.49 18.51 5.32
N LYS A 25 5.66 17.71 4.65
CA LYS A 25 4.95 16.56 5.25
C LYS A 25 5.90 15.45 5.64
N ILE A 26 6.83 15.07 4.76
CA ILE A 26 7.85 14.06 5.08
C ILE A 26 8.68 14.50 6.29
N LYS A 27 9.08 15.78 6.36
CA LYS A 27 9.80 16.32 7.53
C LYS A 27 8.96 16.22 8.81
N TYR A 28 7.67 16.55 8.74
CA TYR A 28 6.75 16.39 9.87
C TYR A 28 6.63 14.93 10.32
N TYR A 29 6.45 14.00 9.39
CA TYR A 29 6.31 12.58 9.71
C TYR A 29 7.57 12.00 10.35
N ARG A 30 8.76 12.35 9.83
CA ARG A 30 10.05 11.97 10.44
C ARG A 30 10.20 12.42 11.90
N ASN A 31 9.62 13.58 12.25
CA ASN A 31 9.70 14.13 13.60
C ASN A 31 8.62 13.57 14.54
N THR A 32 7.45 13.21 13.99
CA THR A 32 6.27 12.77 14.76
C THR A 32 6.34 11.27 15.04
N TYR A 33 6.59 10.49 14.00
CA TYR A 33 6.82 9.05 14.10
C TYR A 33 8.29 8.83 14.42
N LYS A 34 8.77 9.30 15.58
CA LYS A 34 10.10 8.92 16.10
C LYS A 34 10.10 7.40 16.26
N ILE A 35 10.51 6.72 15.21
CA ILE A 35 10.54 5.28 15.11
C ILE A 35 11.37 4.79 16.28
N ASN A 36 10.79 3.92 17.11
CA ASN A 36 11.59 3.14 18.05
C ASN A 36 12.70 2.47 17.24
N LYS A 37 13.95 2.79 17.54
CA LYS A 37 15.16 2.30 16.81
C LYS A 37 15.22 0.77 16.63
N SER A 38 14.34 0.01 17.28
CA SER A 38 14.13 -1.43 17.11
C SER A 38 13.53 -1.85 15.75
N LEU A 39 12.97 -0.93 14.95
CA LEU A 39 12.28 -1.25 13.68
C LEU A 39 13.16 -1.14 12.41
N GLY A 40 14.49 -1.17 12.52
CA GLY A 40 15.41 -0.88 11.40
C GLY A 40 15.28 -1.75 10.15
N VAL A 41 14.46 -2.80 10.16
CA VAL A 41 14.30 -3.77 9.08
C VAL A 41 12.84 -4.23 8.94
N ILE A 42 12.30 -4.23 7.72
CA ILE A 42 11.10 -4.98 7.32
C ILE A 42 11.58 -6.20 6.53
N SER A 43 11.22 -7.42 6.96
CA SER A 43 11.69 -8.65 6.33
C SER A 43 10.60 -9.73 6.28
N PRO A 44 10.48 -10.47 5.16
CA PRO A 44 9.61 -11.64 5.03
C PRO A 44 9.79 -12.72 6.10
N LEU A 45 10.99 -12.80 6.70
CA LEU A 45 11.39 -13.91 7.56
C LEU A 45 11.23 -13.62 9.05
N LYS A 46 11.07 -12.35 9.42
CA LYS A 46 11.16 -11.90 10.82
C LYS A 46 10.03 -10.99 11.27
N TYR A 47 9.13 -10.58 10.39
CA TYR A 47 8.11 -9.59 10.74
C TYR A 47 6.69 -10.14 10.68
N SER A 48 6.09 -10.26 11.85
CA SER A 48 4.64 -10.25 12.10
C SER A 48 4.18 -8.99 12.84
N LEU A 49 5.12 -8.11 13.25
CA LEU A 49 4.79 -6.89 13.99
C LEU A 49 4.17 -5.81 13.08
N PRO A 50 3.06 -5.20 13.49
CA PRO A 50 2.47 -4.08 12.76
C PRO A 50 3.40 -2.86 12.68
N TYR A 51 3.50 -2.26 11.50
CA TYR A 51 4.20 -1.00 11.29
C TYR A 51 3.21 0.16 11.18
N TYR A 52 3.38 1.20 11.98
CA TYR A 52 2.45 2.32 12.06
C TYR A 52 3.01 3.59 11.38
N GLY A 53 2.16 4.26 10.61
CA GLY A 53 2.48 5.57 10.02
C GLY A 53 3.49 5.52 8.87
N PHE A 54 4.22 6.62 8.67
CA PHE A 54 5.07 6.79 7.50
C PHE A 54 6.34 5.93 7.59
N ILE A 55 6.65 5.19 6.53
CA ILE A 55 7.87 4.40 6.34
C ILE A 55 8.97 5.34 5.85
N THR A 56 9.92 5.61 6.74
CA THR A 56 11.01 6.55 6.48
C THR A 56 12.21 5.86 5.83
N SER A 57 13.09 6.68 5.26
CA SER A 57 14.26 6.30 4.48
C SER A 57 15.36 5.54 5.24
N ASN A 58 15.21 5.33 6.54
CA ASN A 58 16.16 4.62 7.41
C ASN A 58 15.71 3.18 7.74
N ILE A 59 14.64 2.69 7.10
CA ILE A 59 14.16 1.32 7.26
C ILE A 59 14.66 0.50 6.08
N GLU A 60 15.39 -0.58 6.38
CA GLU A 60 15.81 -1.59 5.40
C GLU A 60 14.65 -2.49 5.03
N ILE A 61 14.35 -2.62 3.74
CA ILE A 61 13.36 -3.58 3.25
C ILE A 61 14.09 -4.78 2.68
N ARG A 62 14.12 -5.88 3.43
CA ARG A 62 14.72 -7.14 2.99
C ARG A 62 13.76 -7.92 2.11
N TYR A 63 14.26 -8.55 1.06
CA TYR A 63 13.43 -9.33 0.13
C TYR A 63 13.88 -10.76 -0.08
N ASN A 64 15.04 -11.16 0.45
CA ASN A 64 15.51 -12.53 0.41
C ASN A 64 16.18 -12.96 1.74
N LEU A 65 16.58 -14.23 1.77
CA LEU A 65 17.29 -14.88 2.90
C LEU A 65 18.75 -14.44 3.03
N GLU A 66 19.33 -13.87 1.97
CA GLU A 66 20.75 -13.51 1.88
C GLU A 66 21.06 -12.12 2.48
N ASN A 67 20.07 -11.51 3.15
CA ASN A 67 20.11 -10.15 3.72
C ASN A 67 20.17 -9.02 2.68
N ASP A 68 19.81 -9.27 1.42
CA ASP A 68 19.69 -8.18 0.46
C ASP A 68 18.52 -7.29 0.85
N TYR A 69 18.76 -5.97 0.73
CA TYR A 69 17.77 -4.96 1.08
C TYR A 69 17.78 -3.78 0.12
N TYR A 70 16.66 -3.07 0.12
CA TYR A 70 16.51 -1.75 -0.49
C TYR A 70 15.87 -0.79 0.51
N LEU A 71 15.81 0.49 0.19
CA LEU A 71 15.29 1.53 1.06
C LEU A 71 14.13 2.29 0.40
N VAL A 72 13.41 3.10 1.18
CA VAL A 72 12.42 4.08 0.68
C VAL A 72 12.99 5.49 0.87
N ARG A 73 14.05 5.84 0.12
CA ARG A 73 14.76 7.13 0.26
C ARG A 73 14.13 8.19 -0.61
N LYS A 74 13.88 7.86 -1.87
CA LYS A 74 13.21 8.75 -2.82
C LYS A 74 11.70 8.74 -2.54
N ASN A 75 11.06 9.88 -2.78
CA ASN A 75 9.62 10.06 -2.55
C ASN A 75 8.93 10.70 -3.76
N ASN A 76 9.49 10.52 -4.95
CA ASN A 76 8.93 11.00 -6.21
C ASN A 76 7.58 10.34 -6.49
N TYR A 77 7.34 9.10 -6.03
CA TYR A 77 6.03 8.47 -6.13
C TYR A 77 4.90 9.28 -5.48
N LEU A 78 5.15 10.04 -4.40
CA LEU A 78 4.14 10.94 -3.81
C LEU A 78 3.81 12.10 -4.76
N TYR A 79 4.83 12.66 -5.41
CA TYR A 79 4.64 13.70 -6.42
C TYR A 79 3.86 13.17 -7.61
N GLU A 80 4.27 12.01 -8.14
CA GLU A 80 3.59 11.36 -9.26
C GLU A 80 2.15 10.98 -8.92
N PHE A 81 1.88 10.53 -7.69
CA PHE A 81 0.52 10.29 -7.23
C PHE A 81 -0.32 11.56 -7.24
N ILE A 82 0.20 12.68 -6.74
CA ILE A 82 -0.51 13.97 -6.78
C ILE A 82 -0.77 14.41 -8.22
N LYS A 83 0.23 14.30 -9.12
CA LYS A 83 0.03 14.59 -10.55
C LYS A 83 -1.02 13.68 -11.17
N TYR A 84 -1.05 12.40 -10.78
CA TYR A 84 -2.06 11.45 -11.22
C TYR A 84 -3.47 11.88 -10.77
N LEU A 85 -3.64 12.29 -9.51
CA LEU A 85 -4.92 12.83 -9.02
C LEU A 85 -5.34 14.10 -9.79
N GLN A 86 -4.41 15.03 -10.05
CA GLN A 86 -4.67 16.23 -10.84
C GLN A 86 -5.18 15.91 -12.25
N THR A 87 -4.47 15.04 -12.97
CA THR A 87 -4.82 14.64 -14.35
C THR A 87 -6.19 13.97 -14.42
N ASN A 88 -6.52 13.15 -13.42
CA ASN A 88 -7.79 12.42 -13.36
C ASN A 88 -8.91 13.20 -12.65
N LYS A 89 -8.67 14.45 -12.26
CA LYS A 89 -9.63 15.33 -11.57
C LYS A 89 -10.19 14.74 -10.27
N ILE A 90 -9.34 14.08 -9.49
CA ILE A 90 -9.71 13.46 -8.21
C ILE A 90 -9.32 14.40 -7.07
N TYR A 91 -10.32 14.94 -6.37
CA TYR A 91 -10.15 16.02 -5.38
C TYR A 91 -10.66 15.68 -3.98
N ASN A 92 -11.04 14.43 -3.73
CA ASN A 92 -11.45 13.97 -2.40
C ASN A 92 -10.69 12.70 -2.00
N ASN A 93 -10.52 12.52 -0.69
CA ASN A 93 -9.67 11.45 -0.17
C ASN A 93 -10.26 10.05 -0.43
N ASN A 94 -11.59 9.93 -0.51
CA ASN A 94 -12.25 8.64 -0.71
C ASN A 94 -11.94 8.10 -2.11
N GLU A 95 -12.13 8.92 -3.14
CA GLU A 95 -11.75 8.57 -4.51
C GLU A 95 -10.24 8.37 -4.66
N ALA A 96 -9.43 9.17 -3.96
CA ALA A 96 -7.97 9.02 -3.97
C ALA A 96 -7.51 7.66 -3.42
N ILE A 97 -8.14 7.12 -2.37
CA ILE A 97 -7.86 5.75 -1.92
C ILE A 97 -8.35 4.73 -2.94
N LEU A 98 -9.56 4.92 -3.48
CA LEU A 98 -10.18 3.93 -4.38
C LEU A 98 -9.39 3.74 -5.68
N ILE A 99 -8.71 4.79 -6.16
CA ILE A 99 -7.90 4.73 -7.38
C ILE A 99 -6.48 4.22 -7.14
N LEU A 100 -6.06 4.07 -5.88
CA LEU A 100 -4.68 3.74 -5.52
C LEU A 100 -4.16 2.43 -6.16
N PRO A 101 -4.94 1.32 -6.26
CA PRO A 101 -4.46 0.13 -6.95
C PRO A 101 -4.13 0.39 -8.43
N VAL A 102 -4.93 1.22 -9.11
CA VAL A 102 -4.70 1.58 -10.51
C VAL A 102 -3.45 2.42 -10.65
N PHE A 103 -3.24 3.38 -9.74
CA PHE A 103 -2.00 4.15 -9.70
C PHE A 103 -0.77 3.25 -9.47
N LEU A 104 -0.80 2.37 -8.48
CA LEU A 104 0.32 1.48 -8.15
C LEU A 104 0.62 0.51 -9.30
N GLU A 105 -0.42 0.00 -9.96
CA GLU A 105 -0.30 -0.85 -11.15
C GLU A 105 0.32 -0.10 -12.34
N ASN A 106 -0.02 1.18 -12.53
CA ASN A 106 0.62 2.02 -13.54
C ASN A 106 2.08 2.38 -13.17
N TYR A 107 2.35 2.60 -11.88
CA TYR A 107 3.67 3.02 -11.40
C TYR A 107 4.69 1.86 -11.46
N PHE A 108 4.35 0.70 -10.93
CA PHE A 108 5.24 -0.47 -10.94
C PHE A 108 5.14 -1.28 -12.24
N GLY A 109 4.06 -1.07 -13.00
CA GLY A 109 3.74 -1.81 -14.19
C GLY A 109 2.98 -3.12 -13.92
N ARG A 110 2.39 -3.66 -14.99
CA ARG A 110 1.64 -4.92 -15.00
C ARG A 110 2.59 -6.10 -15.25
N LYS A 111 2.54 -7.12 -14.40
CA LYS A 111 3.26 -8.38 -14.62
C LYS A 111 2.79 -9.07 -15.90
N THR A 112 3.46 -8.80 -17.02
CA THR A 112 3.09 -9.30 -18.36
C THR A 112 3.89 -10.54 -18.77
N SER A 113 5.03 -10.84 -18.16
CA SER A 113 5.75 -12.12 -18.34
C SER A 113 6.68 -12.47 -17.18
N ARG A 114 7.00 -13.77 -17.01
CA ARG A 114 7.83 -14.31 -15.91
C ARG A 114 9.35 -14.16 -16.10
N LEU A 115 9.82 -13.46 -17.12
CA LEU A 115 11.23 -13.54 -17.52
C LEU A 115 12.15 -12.69 -16.63
N LYS A 116 11.70 -11.51 -16.19
CA LYS A 116 12.52 -10.62 -15.36
C LYS A 116 12.33 -10.97 -13.89
N LYS A 117 13.42 -11.31 -13.19
CA LYS A 117 13.37 -11.51 -11.74
C LYS A 117 13.56 -10.18 -11.04
N ARG A 118 12.97 -10.08 -9.85
CA ARG A 118 13.08 -8.90 -9.00
C ARG A 118 14.54 -8.65 -8.60
N GLU A 119 15.24 -9.73 -8.29
CA GLU A 119 16.65 -9.74 -7.92
C GLU A 119 17.52 -9.16 -9.03
N ASP A 120 17.18 -9.36 -10.31
CA ASP A 120 17.94 -8.78 -11.44
C ASP A 120 17.88 -7.24 -11.46
N VAL A 121 16.84 -6.65 -10.87
CA VAL A 121 16.67 -5.19 -10.78
C VAL A 121 17.40 -4.62 -9.57
N LEU A 122 17.35 -5.32 -8.43
CA LEU A 122 17.87 -4.86 -7.15
C LEU A 122 19.34 -5.28 -6.95
N ASN A 123 19.78 -6.44 -7.41
CA ASN A 123 21.18 -6.88 -7.27
C ASN A 123 22.06 -6.34 -8.41
N LYS A 124 22.01 -5.03 -8.64
CA LYS A 124 22.91 -4.37 -9.58
C LYS A 124 24.30 -4.29 -8.97
N GLU A 125 25.19 -5.19 -9.36
CA GLU A 125 26.61 -5.09 -9.04
C GLU A 125 27.24 -3.92 -9.80
N SER A 126 28.04 -3.13 -9.10
CA SER A 126 28.93 -2.12 -9.68
C SER A 126 30.31 -2.29 -9.07
N ASP A 127 31.32 -2.48 -9.93
CA ASP A 127 32.71 -2.67 -9.51
C ASP A 127 33.32 -1.46 -8.77
N ARG A 128 32.59 -0.35 -8.64
CA ARG A 128 33.14 0.93 -8.16
C ARG A 128 32.30 1.66 -7.11
N GLU A 129 31.04 1.29 -6.89
CA GLU A 129 30.17 1.98 -5.93
C GLU A 129 29.17 1.03 -5.24
N ILE A 130 28.90 1.27 -3.95
CA ILE A 130 27.77 0.65 -3.26
C ILE A 130 26.48 1.28 -3.82
N ILE A 131 25.80 0.56 -4.72
CA ILE A 131 24.46 0.95 -5.17
C ILE A 131 23.48 0.59 -4.06
N LEU A 132 23.07 1.59 -3.29
CA LEU A 132 21.92 1.44 -2.40
C LEU A 132 20.66 1.44 -3.26
N ASN A 133 19.93 0.33 -3.26
CA ASN A 133 18.67 0.24 -4.00
C ASN A 133 17.55 1.01 -3.32
N ASP A 134 16.61 1.50 -4.11
CA ASP A 134 15.42 2.20 -3.69
C ASP A 134 14.16 1.51 -4.23
N ILE A 135 13.02 1.67 -3.55
CA ILE A 135 11.73 1.17 -4.05
C ILE A 135 11.39 1.72 -5.44
N GLU A 136 11.84 2.96 -5.73
CA GLU A 136 11.64 3.58 -7.04
C GLU A 136 12.42 2.87 -8.16
N ASP A 137 13.44 2.08 -7.85
CA ASP A 137 14.19 1.32 -8.87
C ASP A 137 13.34 0.18 -9.46
N LEU A 138 12.18 -0.14 -8.86
CA LEU A 138 11.19 -1.11 -9.34
C LEU A 138 10.11 -0.47 -10.23
N LYS A 139 10.14 0.85 -10.43
CA LYS A 139 9.18 1.58 -11.26
C LYS A 139 9.19 1.03 -12.69
N GLU A 140 8.00 0.72 -13.22
CA GLU A 140 7.79 0.16 -14.57
C GLU A 140 8.49 -1.20 -14.85
N GLU A 141 9.10 -1.81 -13.84
CA GLU A 141 9.87 -3.05 -14.01
C GLU A 141 9.00 -4.31 -13.97
N ASN A 142 7.72 -4.21 -13.60
CA ASN A 142 6.75 -5.30 -13.55
C ASN A 142 7.12 -6.47 -12.61
N VAL A 143 8.02 -6.21 -11.66
CA VAL A 143 8.55 -7.21 -10.69
C VAL A 143 8.07 -6.98 -9.25
N SER A 144 7.37 -5.88 -8.99
CA SER A 144 6.84 -5.55 -7.66
C SER A 144 5.77 -6.54 -7.18
N THR A 145 5.74 -6.75 -5.87
CA THR A 145 4.87 -7.72 -5.19
C THR A 145 3.91 -7.02 -4.22
N SER A 146 3.15 -7.80 -3.44
CA SER A 146 2.28 -7.27 -2.38
C SER A 146 3.05 -6.41 -1.37
N LEU A 147 4.32 -6.71 -1.14
CA LEU A 147 5.22 -5.93 -0.29
C LEU A 147 5.35 -4.49 -0.78
N GLU A 148 5.83 -4.28 -2.01
CA GLU A 148 6.06 -2.95 -2.57
C GLU A 148 4.77 -2.14 -2.71
N TYR A 149 3.68 -2.80 -3.12
CA TYR A 149 2.35 -2.16 -3.22
C TYR A 149 1.90 -1.65 -1.85
N SER A 150 2.01 -2.48 -0.81
CA SER A 150 1.53 -2.13 0.53
C SER A 150 2.45 -1.12 1.24
N LEU A 151 3.76 -1.16 0.99
CA LEU A 151 4.72 -0.16 1.48
C LEU A 151 4.46 1.22 0.87
N MET A 152 4.28 1.27 -0.46
CA MET A 152 3.98 2.53 -1.14
C MET A 152 2.59 3.06 -0.77
N ALA A 153 1.60 2.16 -0.66
CA ALA A 153 0.27 2.51 -0.17
C ALA A 153 0.32 3.06 1.26
N GLN A 154 1.08 2.45 2.17
CA GLN A 154 1.26 2.94 3.54
C GLN A 154 1.68 4.42 3.57
N ASN A 155 2.68 4.79 2.77
CA ASN A 155 3.17 6.16 2.70
C ASN A 155 2.18 7.12 2.06
N ILE A 156 1.49 6.69 0.99
CA ILE A 156 0.44 7.49 0.33
C ILE A 156 -0.75 7.71 1.28
N LEU A 157 -1.21 6.68 1.98
CA LEU A 157 -2.30 6.76 2.95
C LEU A 157 -1.95 7.70 4.10
N THR A 158 -0.74 7.55 4.67
CA THR A 158 -0.26 8.44 5.74
C THR A 158 -0.16 9.89 5.22
N PHE A 159 0.29 10.09 3.98
CA PHE A 159 0.36 11.40 3.34
C PHE A 159 -1.02 12.04 3.16
N LEU A 160 -2.04 11.25 2.81
CA LEU A 160 -3.44 11.69 2.74
C LEU A 160 -4.07 11.96 4.12
N GLY A 161 -3.35 11.68 5.20
CA GLY A 161 -3.76 11.95 6.58
C GLY A 161 -4.47 10.80 7.27
N TYR A 162 -4.36 9.57 6.74
CA TYR A 162 -4.93 8.38 7.36
C TYR A 162 -3.98 7.76 8.38
N ASP A 163 -4.55 7.24 9.46
CA ASP A 163 -3.86 6.37 10.41
C ASP A 163 -3.79 4.96 9.82
N ALA A 164 -2.71 4.70 9.08
CA ALA A 164 -2.48 3.46 8.37
C ALA A 164 -1.52 2.53 9.14
N ILE A 165 -1.75 1.24 9.03
CA ILE A 165 -0.95 0.16 9.60
C ILE A 165 -0.53 -0.75 8.44
N PHE A 166 0.77 -0.92 8.26
CA PHE A 166 1.33 -1.90 7.33
C PHE A 166 1.55 -3.23 8.04
N LEU A 167 1.14 -4.32 7.39
CA LEU A 167 1.18 -5.67 7.93
C LEU A 167 1.84 -6.63 6.95
N ILE A 168 2.54 -7.61 7.51
CA ILE A 168 3.09 -8.78 6.80
C ILE A 168 2.51 -10.03 7.45
N GLY A 169 2.02 -10.93 6.61
CA GLY A 169 1.48 -12.21 7.03
C GLY A 169 1.30 -13.13 5.83
N SER A 170 0.23 -13.91 5.83
CA SER A 170 -0.14 -14.82 4.75
C SER A 170 -1.53 -14.50 4.24
N PHE A 171 -1.77 -14.84 2.97
CA PHE A 171 -3.04 -14.65 2.29
C PHE A 171 -3.50 -15.94 1.64
N LYS A 172 -4.78 -16.29 1.81
CA LYS A 172 -5.41 -17.42 1.14
C LYS A 172 -6.70 -17.00 0.47
N LYS A 173 -6.82 -17.35 -0.81
CA LYS A 173 -8.07 -17.25 -1.59
C LYS A 173 -8.35 -18.60 -2.27
N THR A 174 -7.56 -18.96 -3.28
CA THR A 174 -7.58 -20.27 -3.93
C THR A 174 -6.37 -21.11 -3.53
N SER A 175 -5.19 -20.48 -3.53
CA SER A 175 -3.94 -21.01 -2.99
C SER A 175 -3.51 -20.19 -1.77
N ILE A 176 -2.65 -20.79 -0.95
CA ILE A 176 -1.96 -20.08 0.13
C ILE A 176 -0.78 -19.32 -0.48
N ASN A 177 -0.66 -18.05 -0.13
CA ASN A 177 0.55 -17.28 -0.28
C ASN A 177 1.10 -17.01 1.12
N ASP A 178 2.17 -17.73 1.47
CA ASP A 178 2.77 -17.69 2.81
C ASP A 178 3.39 -16.31 3.14
N PHE A 179 3.66 -15.50 2.11
CA PHE A 179 4.16 -14.14 2.27
C PHE A 179 3.29 -13.12 1.52
N TYR A 180 2.55 -12.32 2.28
CA TYR A 180 1.63 -11.32 1.77
C TYR A 180 1.63 -10.08 2.65
N SER A 181 1.66 -8.91 2.00
CA SER A 181 1.53 -7.63 2.69
C SER A 181 0.21 -6.95 2.32
N PHE A 182 -0.34 -6.20 3.27
CA PHE A 182 -1.58 -5.45 3.14
C PHE A 182 -1.61 -4.33 4.19
N ASN A 183 -2.61 -3.47 4.13
CA ASN A 183 -2.76 -2.35 5.05
C ASN A 183 -4.05 -2.46 5.85
N ILE A 184 -4.06 -1.89 7.05
CA ILE A 184 -5.28 -1.54 7.79
C ILE A 184 -5.33 -0.03 7.94
N ILE A 185 -6.51 0.55 7.80
CA ILE A 185 -6.76 1.98 8.01
C ILE A 185 -7.77 2.15 9.13
N MET A 186 -7.50 3.08 10.06
CA MET A 186 -8.48 3.54 11.03
C MET A 186 -9.25 4.75 10.47
N ILE A 187 -10.58 4.64 10.41
CA ILE A 187 -11.48 5.72 9.98
C ILE A 187 -12.63 5.78 10.97
N ASP A 188 -12.86 6.93 11.60
CA ASP A 188 -13.94 7.16 12.57
C ASP A 188 -14.04 6.05 13.64
N ASN A 189 -12.91 5.70 14.26
CA ASN A 189 -12.76 4.61 15.25
C ASN A 189 -13.11 3.20 14.74
N ASN A 190 -13.16 3.00 13.43
CA ASN A 190 -13.37 1.69 12.82
C ASN A 190 -12.12 1.28 12.03
N TYR A 191 -11.80 -0.01 12.08
CA TYR A 191 -10.69 -0.58 11.34
C TYR A 191 -11.18 -1.16 10.01
N TYR A 192 -10.46 -0.86 8.95
CA TYR A 192 -10.74 -1.37 7.62
C TYR A 192 -9.48 -2.03 7.05
N LEU A 193 -9.60 -3.28 6.62
CA LEU A 193 -8.55 -3.91 5.82
C LEU A 193 -8.59 -3.30 4.42
N PHE A 194 -7.43 -2.95 3.88
CA PHE A 194 -7.23 -2.55 2.49
C PHE A 194 -6.15 -3.42 1.84
N ASP A 195 -6.51 -4.05 0.74
CA ASP A 195 -5.60 -4.84 -0.09
C ASP A 195 -5.52 -4.21 -1.49
N PHE A 196 -4.38 -3.60 -1.76
CA PHE A 196 -4.08 -2.87 -2.99
C PHE A 196 -3.42 -3.76 -4.06
N TYR A 197 -2.87 -4.92 -3.69
CA TYR A 197 -2.18 -5.81 -4.62
C TYR A 197 -3.13 -6.83 -5.26
N ASN A 198 -4.13 -7.31 -4.51
CA ASN A 198 -5.26 -8.08 -5.04
C ASN A 198 -6.55 -7.23 -5.04
N PRO A 199 -6.66 -6.21 -5.89
CA PRO A 199 -7.88 -5.39 -5.95
C PRO A 199 -9.10 -6.19 -6.39
N ILE A 200 -10.28 -5.63 -6.17
CA ILE A 200 -11.53 -6.12 -6.77
C ILE A 200 -11.78 -5.46 -8.13
N ASN A 201 -12.47 -6.20 -9.00
CA ASN A 201 -12.97 -5.63 -10.26
C ASN A 201 -14.23 -4.80 -10.00
N VAL A 202 -14.31 -3.68 -10.72
CA VAL A 202 -15.51 -2.85 -10.83
C VAL A 202 -16.10 -3.08 -12.21
N TYR A 203 -17.36 -3.50 -12.24
CA TYR A 203 -18.11 -3.79 -13.45
C TYR A 203 -19.09 -2.66 -13.77
N ASP A 204 -19.36 -2.40 -15.03
CA ASP A 204 -20.53 -1.62 -15.42
C ASP A 204 -21.82 -2.48 -15.45
N LYS A 205 -22.93 -1.88 -15.90
CA LYS A 205 -24.22 -2.59 -16.03
C LYS A 205 -24.24 -3.66 -17.12
N THR A 206 -23.31 -3.59 -18.08
CA THR A 206 -23.20 -4.55 -19.19
C THR A 206 -22.39 -5.78 -18.79
N GLY A 207 -21.67 -5.70 -17.66
CA GLY A 207 -20.83 -6.76 -17.14
C GLY A 207 -19.35 -6.62 -17.56
N GLU A 208 -18.98 -5.51 -18.19
CA GLU A 208 -17.61 -5.21 -18.56
C GLU A 208 -16.82 -4.60 -17.39
N VAL A 209 -15.54 -4.96 -17.27
CA VAL A 209 -14.66 -4.40 -16.24
C VAL A 209 -14.24 -2.99 -16.65
N VAL A 210 -14.65 -1.99 -15.87
CA VAL A 210 -14.35 -0.58 -16.13
C VAL A 210 -13.22 -0.03 -15.27
N SER A 211 -12.94 -0.66 -14.12
CA SER A 211 -11.88 -0.23 -13.22
C SER A 211 -11.53 -1.31 -12.19
N LYS A 212 -10.53 -1.01 -11.35
CA LYS A 212 -10.15 -1.79 -10.17
C LYS A 212 -10.18 -0.89 -8.94
N GLN A 213 -10.61 -1.43 -7.82
CA GLN A 213 -10.62 -0.75 -6.52
C GLN A 213 -9.98 -1.65 -5.47
N PRO A 214 -9.43 -1.09 -4.38
CA PRO A 214 -8.84 -1.93 -3.35
C PRO A 214 -9.93 -2.86 -2.79
N TYR A 215 -9.55 -4.09 -2.45
CA TYR A 215 -10.42 -4.88 -1.60
C TYR A 215 -10.44 -4.20 -0.22
N GLN A 216 -11.63 -3.83 0.23
CA GLN A 216 -11.81 -3.06 1.45
C GLN A 216 -12.97 -3.62 2.28
N VAL A 217 -12.69 -3.98 3.53
CA VAL A 217 -13.71 -4.53 4.43
C VAL A 217 -13.51 -3.99 5.83
N LYS A 218 -14.62 -3.59 6.46
CA LYS A 218 -14.66 -3.24 7.87
C LYS A 218 -14.37 -4.49 8.71
N ILE A 219 -13.38 -4.39 9.59
CA ILE A 219 -13.04 -5.44 10.54
C ILE A 219 -13.94 -5.27 11.77
N ASN A 220 -14.43 -6.37 12.32
CA ASN A 220 -15.17 -6.33 13.57
C ASN A 220 -14.22 -5.87 14.70
N SER A 221 -14.68 -4.94 15.54
CA SER A 221 -13.88 -4.42 16.67
C SER A 221 -13.43 -5.51 17.65
N ASN A 222 -14.16 -6.63 17.76
CA ASN A 222 -13.75 -7.73 18.63
C ASN A 222 -12.67 -8.62 17.99
N ASP A 223 -12.54 -8.59 16.66
CA ASP A 223 -11.60 -9.44 15.93
C ASP A 223 -10.26 -8.73 15.70
N ILE A 224 -10.22 -7.39 15.69
CA ILE A 224 -9.00 -6.64 15.37
C ILE A 224 -7.87 -6.90 16.36
N ASP A 225 -8.14 -6.90 17.66
CA ASP A 225 -7.10 -7.07 18.69
C ASP A 225 -6.49 -8.48 18.62
N LEU A 226 -7.34 -9.50 18.44
CA LEU A 226 -6.90 -10.89 18.27
C LEU A 226 -6.12 -11.08 16.97
N PHE A 227 -6.55 -10.41 15.90
CA PHE A 227 -5.85 -10.47 14.61
C PHE A 227 -4.47 -9.81 14.70
N LEU A 228 -4.38 -8.59 15.26
CA LEU A 228 -3.12 -7.86 15.40
C LEU A 228 -2.12 -8.55 16.32
N GLN A 229 -2.57 -9.47 17.19
CA GLN A 229 -1.72 -10.33 18.01
C GLN A 229 -1.32 -11.64 17.30
N GLY A 230 -1.80 -11.89 16.09
CA GLY A 230 -1.59 -13.15 15.37
C GLY A 230 -2.38 -14.34 15.92
N LEU A 231 -3.34 -14.11 16.82
CA LEU A 231 -4.08 -15.17 17.52
C LEU A 231 -5.29 -15.67 16.72
N ARG A 232 -5.78 -14.88 15.76
CA ARG A 232 -6.96 -15.24 14.97
C ARG A 232 -6.87 -14.70 13.55
N PRO A 233 -7.11 -15.52 12.51
CA PRO A 233 -7.15 -15.02 11.13
C PRO A 233 -8.43 -14.21 10.86
N LEU A 234 -8.35 -13.27 9.90
CA LEU A 234 -9.52 -12.61 9.34
C LEU A 234 -10.06 -13.44 8.17
N VAL A 235 -11.30 -13.91 8.29
CA VAL A 235 -12.03 -14.61 7.22
C VAL A 235 -13.09 -13.67 6.69
N LEU A 236 -12.87 -13.12 5.51
CA LEU A 236 -13.66 -12.03 4.95
C LEU A 236 -14.33 -12.47 3.63
N LYS A 237 -15.60 -12.13 3.44
CA LYS A 237 -16.30 -12.46 2.18
C LYS A 237 -15.69 -11.70 1.01
N GLU A 238 -15.47 -12.41 -0.09
CA GLU A 238 -15.12 -11.79 -1.37
C GLU A 238 -16.35 -11.06 -1.94
N TYR A 239 -16.09 -10.01 -2.70
CA TYR A 239 -17.15 -9.28 -3.37
C TYR A 239 -16.64 -8.63 -4.66
N LYS A 240 -17.59 -8.27 -5.52
CA LYS A 240 -17.37 -7.37 -6.66
C LYS A 240 -18.19 -6.11 -6.50
N ARG A 241 -17.85 -5.07 -7.27
CA ARG A 241 -18.65 -3.84 -7.35
C ARG A 241 -19.26 -3.67 -8.73
N ILE A 242 -20.51 -3.21 -8.76
CA ILE A 242 -21.21 -2.82 -9.98
C ILE A 242 -21.44 -1.31 -9.91
N LEU A 243 -20.96 -0.58 -10.91
CA LEU A 243 -21.15 0.86 -11.05
C LEU A 243 -22.48 1.12 -11.79
N THR A 244 -23.42 1.74 -11.10
CA THR A 244 -24.73 2.12 -11.64
C THR A 244 -25.01 3.58 -11.32
N ASN A 245 -25.15 4.42 -12.34
CA ASN A 245 -25.49 5.84 -12.18
C ASN A 245 -24.58 6.56 -11.16
N HIS A 246 -23.27 6.34 -11.26
CA HIS A 246 -22.25 6.88 -10.33
C HIS A 246 -22.28 6.33 -8.89
N LEU A 247 -23.07 5.29 -8.62
CA LEU A 247 -23.10 4.59 -7.34
C LEU A 247 -22.49 3.19 -7.46
N TYR A 248 -21.72 2.80 -6.45
CA TYR A 248 -21.16 1.46 -6.35
C TYR A 248 -22.09 0.57 -5.53
N GLN A 249 -22.59 -0.51 -6.15
CA GLN A 249 -23.25 -1.59 -5.45
C GLN A 249 -22.25 -2.71 -5.18
N GLN A 250 -22.10 -3.10 -3.91
CA GLN A 250 -21.34 -4.29 -3.54
C GLN A 250 -22.20 -5.54 -3.69
N VAL A 251 -21.65 -6.57 -4.35
CA VAL A 251 -22.27 -7.87 -4.50
C VAL A 251 -21.28 -8.92 -4.00
N ASN A 252 -21.64 -9.59 -2.90
CA ASN A 252 -20.82 -10.66 -2.34
C ASN A 252 -20.76 -11.85 -3.30
N THR A 253 -19.64 -12.56 -3.28
CA THR A 253 -19.52 -13.88 -3.92
C THR A 253 -19.54 -14.97 -2.85
N ASP A 254 -19.52 -16.24 -3.27
CA ASP A 254 -19.43 -17.39 -2.37
C ASP A 254 -17.99 -17.65 -1.88
N ASP A 255 -17.02 -16.88 -2.40
CA ASP A 255 -15.61 -17.01 -2.04
C ASP A 255 -15.26 -16.20 -0.78
N TYR A 256 -14.12 -16.56 -0.20
CA TYR A 256 -13.54 -15.87 0.95
C TYR A 256 -12.10 -15.49 0.71
N ARG A 257 -11.67 -14.42 1.37
CA ARG A 257 -10.28 -14.03 1.55
C ARG A 257 -9.89 -14.24 3.00
N ILE A 258 -8.79 -14.95 3.22
CA ILE A 258 -8.29 -15.24 4.55
C ILE A 258 -6.94 -14.55 4.70
N TYR A 259 -6.85 -13.66 5.68
CA TYR A 259 -5.62 -12.96 6.06
C TYR A 259 -5.16 -13.50 7.41
N ILE A 260 -3.87 -13.82 7.52
CA ILE A 260 -3.27 -14.44 8.70
C ILE A 260 -2.02 -13.64 9.05
N LEU A 261 -1.87 -13.22 10.31
CA LEU A 261 -0.57 -12.77 10.83
C LEU A 261 0.08 -13.96 11.53
N ASN A 262 1.38 -14.17 11.32
CA ASN A 262 2.12 -15.18 12.09
C ASN A 262 2.12 -14.79 13.57
N GLU A 263 2.17 -15.77 14.48
CA GLU A 263 2.29 -15.50 15.91
C GLU A 263 3.42 -14.50 16.16
N ILE A 264 3.09 -13.41 16.85
CA ILE A 264 4.06 -12.42 17.27
C ILE A 264 4.68 -12.96 18.56
N TYR A 265 5.83 -13.61 18.44
CA TYR A 265 6.62 -13.98 19.60
C TYR A 265 7.20 -12.71 20.22
N ASN A 266 6.63 -12.29 21.36
CA ASN A 266 7.14 -11.21 22.20
C ASN A 266 8.41 -11.64 22.94
#